data_AF-A0A965XJQ1-F1
#
_entry.id   AF-A0A965XJQ1-F1
#
_cell.length_a   1.000
_cell.length_b   1.000
_cell.length_c   1.000
_cell.angle_alpha   90.00
_cell.angle_beta   90.00
_cell.angle_gamma   90.00
#
_symmetry.space_group_name_H-M   'P 1'
#
loop_
_entity.id
_entity.type
_entity.pdbx_description
1 polymer ?
#
loop_
_entity_poly.entity_id
_entity_poly.type
_entity_poly.pdbx_seq_one_letter_code
_entity_poly.pdbx_strand_id
1 'polypeptide(L)'
;MAEWLESMQAQFELNFITDNRWRYIVDGLAVTLKVTLFAVILGIAIGVLIAMIRSTYDKNKKEMRPGFGKFALSVLNGICQVYLTVIRGTPVVVQLMIMYYIIFASSNNKVLVAVLAFGINSGAYVAEIVRSGIMSVDGGQFEAGRSLGFNYFQTMRYIIVPQAFKNVLPALANEFIVLLKETSVAGYVALQDLTKAGDIIRSRTFSPFLPLIGIALIYLVMVMFFTWLVGKLERRLRNSER
;
A
#
# COMPACT_ATOMS: atom_id res chain seq x y z
N MET A 1 16.86 -28.36 -30.67
CA MET A 1 15.54 -27.77 -30.28
C MET A 1 14.71 -28.77 -29.48
N ALA A 2 14.56 -30.02 -29.93
CA ALA A 2 13.85 -31.07 -29.18
C ALA A 2 14.45 -31.36 -27.80
N GLU A 3 15.77 -31.58 -27.69
CA GLU A 3 16.45 -31.81 -26.39
C GLU A 3 16.28 -30.65 -25.40
N TRP A 4 16.24 -29.42 -25.91
CA TRP A 4 15.99 -28.24 -25.08
C TRP A 4 14.55 -28.24 -24.54
N LEU A 5 13.56 -28.56 -25.37
CA LEU A 5 12.16 -28.66 -24.95
C LEU A 5 11.95 -29.77 -23.93
N GLU A 6 12.55 -30.95 -24.13
CA GLU A 6 12.50 -32.05 -23.17
C GLU A 6 13.15 -31.66 -21.84
N SER A 7 14.29 -30.98 -21.87
CA SER A 7 14.94 -30.47 -20.66
C SER A 7 14.07 -29.44 -19.91
N MET A 8 13.32 -28.61 -20.64
CA MET A 8 12.39 -27.64 -20.07
C MET A 8 11.16 -28.30 -19.47
N GLN A 9 10.60 -29.31 -20.14
CA GLN A 9 9.48 -30.09 -19.61
C GLN A 9 9.88 -30.82 -18.32
N ALA A 10 11.03 -31.51 -18.33
CA ALA A 10 11.53 -32.19 -17.14
C ALA A 10 11.76 -31.21 -15.97
N GLN A 11 12.31 -30.03 -16.25
CA GLN A 11 12.46 -28.99 -15.23
C GLN A 11 11.10 -28.46 -14.75
N PHE A 12 10.10 -28.33 -15.61
CA PHE A 12 8.77 -27.87 -15.23
C PHE A 12 8.09 -28.87 -14.29
N GLU A 13 8.13 -30.16 -14.65
CA GLU A 13 7.61 -31.23 -13.83
C GLU A 13 8.31 -31.27 -12.46
N LEU A 14 9.64 -31.24 -12.45
CA LEU A 14 10.44 -31.21 -11.22
C LEU A 14 10.10 -30.01 -10.31
N ASN A 15 9.97 -28.81 -10.89
CA ASN A 15 9.81 -27.58 -10.10
C ASN A 15 8.37 -27.35 -9.62
N PHE A 16 7.36 -27.78 -10.38
CA PHE A 16 5.97 -27.42 -10.07
C PHE A 16 5.06 -28.63 -9.81
N ILE A 17 5.25 -29.75 -10.50
CA ILE A 17 4.32 -30.89 -10.44
C ILE A 17 4.75 -31.89 -9.37
N THR A 18 6.01 -32.32 -9.42
CA THR A 18 6.60 -33.26 -8.46
C THR A 18 6.45 -32.71 -7.04
N ASP A 19 6.06 -33.59 -6.11
CA ASP A 19 5.77 -33.26 -4.70
C ASP A 19 4.69 -32.18 -4.50
N ASN A 20 3.83 -31.94 -5.49
CA ASN A 20 2.80 -30.90 -5.47
C ASN A 20 3.35 -29.50 -5.17
N ARG A 21 4.56 -29.18 -5.66
CA ARG A 21 5.24 -27.90 -5.39
C ARG A 21 4.44 -26.67 -5.82
N TRP A 22 3.54 -26.80 -6.80
CA TRP A 22 2.58 -25.76 -7.20
C TRP A 22 1.73 -25.23 -6.01
N ARG A 23 1.48 -26.05 -4.98
CA ARG A 23 0.76 -25.62 -3.77
C ARG A 23 1.49 -24.50 -3.03
N TYR A 24 2.82 -24.52 -3.00
CA TYR A 24 3.59 -23.42 -2.40
C TYR A 24 3.28 -22.08 -3.08
N ILE A 25 3.12 -22.10 -4.41
CA ILE A 25 2.81 -20.89 -5.18
C ILE A 25 1.39 -20.39 -4.86
N VAL A 26 0.41 -21.30 -4.83
CA VAL A 26 -0.99 -20.94 -4.53
C VAL A 26 -1.14 -20.43 -3.10
N ASP A 27 -0.54 -21.11 -2.14
CA ASP A 27 -0.57 -20.70 -0.73
C ASP A 27 0.18 -19.38 -0.52
N GLY A 28 1.35 -19.23 -1.15
CA GLY A 28 2.14 -18.00 -1.13
C GLY A 28 1.40 -16.81 -1.74
N LEU A 29 0.73 -17.04 -2.88
CA LEU A 29 -0.14 -16.05 -3.51
C LEU A 29 -1.29 -15.63 -2.58
N ALA A 30 -1.94 -16.59 -1.92
CA ALA A 30 -3.02 -16.30 -0.97
C ALA A 30 -2.52 -15.48 0.22
N VAL A 31 -1.32 -15.77 0.74
CA VAL A 31 -0.67 -14.99 1.81
C VAL A 31 -0.35 -13.58 1.33
N THR A 32 0.26 -13.42 0.15
CA THR A 32 0.56 -12.12 -0.47
C THR A 32 -0.70 -11.26 -0.59
N LEU A 33 -1.78 -11.80 -1.13
CA LEU A 33 -3.05 -11.07 -1.29
C LEU A 33 -3.68 -10.71 0.05
N LYS A 34 -3.69 -11.62 1.03
CA LYS A 34 -4.21 -11.35 2.38
C LYS A 34 -3.43 -10.22 3.06
N VAL A 35 -2.10 -10.31 3.07
CA VAL A 35 -1.24 -9.29 3.69
C VAL A 35 -1.47 -7.95 3.02
N THR A 36 -1.45 -7.89 1.69
CA THR A 36 -1.66 -6.65 0.94
C THR A 36 -3.02 -6.02 1.25
N LEU A 37 -4.10 -6.81 1.25
CA LEU A 37 -5.45 -6.34 1.51
C LEU A 37 -5.60 -5.72 2.91
N PHE A 38 -5.15 -6.42 3.95
CA PHE A 38 -5.28 -5.89 5.31
C PHE A 38 -4.30 -4.74 5.58
N ALA A 39 -3.10 -4.79 5.00
CA ALA A 39 -2.11 -3.72 5.10
C ALA A 39 -2.63 -2.43 4.44
N VAL A 40 -3.24 -2.48 3.25
CA VAL A 40 -3.78 -1.28 2.60
C VAL A 40 -4.97 -0.70 3.38
N ILE A 41 -5.82 -1.53 3.98
CA ILE A 41 -6.94 -1.06 4.81
C ILE A 41 -6.41 -0.31 6.03
N LEU A 42 -5.41 -0.88 6.71
CA LEU A 42 -4.74 -0.22 7.84
C LEU A 42 -4.02 1.07 7.38
N GLY A 43 -3.33 1.02 6.25
CA GLY A 43 -2.65 2.17 5.66
C GLY A 43 -3.60 3.30 5.30
N ILE A 44 -4.78 2.99 4.75
CA ILE A 44 -5.82 3.98 4.49
C ILE A 44 -6.32 4.61 5.79
N ALA A 45 -6.58 3.82 6.83
CA ALA A 45 -7.01 4.34 8.12
C ALA A 45 -5.96 5.30 8.72
N ILE A 46 -4.70 4.87 8.80
CA ILE A 46 -3.59 5.68 9.31
C ILE A 46 -3.38 6.94 8.44
N GLY A 47 -3.35 6.76 7.13
CA GLY A 47 -3.06 7.82 6.19
C GLY A 47 -4.14 8.91 6.17
N VAL A 48 -5.42 8.52 6.21
CA VAL A 48 -6.53 9.49 6.31
C VAL A 48 -6.46 10.29 7.61
N LEU A 49 -6.20 9.63 8.75
CA LEU A 49 -6.05 10.31 10.04
C LEU A 49 -4.90 11.35 10.00
N ILE A 50 -3.73 10.95 9.50
CA ILE A 50 -2.56 11.83 9.41
C ILE A 50 -2.80 12.96 8.42
N ALA A 51 -3.37 12.67 7.25
CA ALA A 51 -3.70 13.67 6.24
C ALA A 51 -4.68 14.72 6.77
N MET A 52 -5.69 14.32 7.57
CA MET A 52 -6.61 15.24 8.22
C MET A 52 -5.91 16.18 9.20
N ILE A 53 -5.06 15.64 10.09
CA ILE A 53 -4.32 16.45 11.08
C ILE A 53 -3.44 17.48 10.36
N ARG A 54 -2.65 17.02 9.38
CA ARG A 54 -1.71 17.89 8.66
C ARG A 54 -2.41 18.92 7.78
N SER A 55 -3.43 18.51 7.02
CA SER A 55 -4.18 19.44 6.16
C SER A 55 -4.92 20.50 6.99
N THR A 56 -5.44 20.12 8.16
CA THR A 56 -6.12 21.04 9.08
C THR A 56 -5.13 22.01 9.69
N TYR A 57 -3.95 21.54 10.11
CA TYR A 57 -2.91 22.42 10.63
C TYR A 57 -2.42 23.40 9.56
N ASP A 58 -2.08 22.91 8.37
CA ASP A 58 -1.53 23.73 7.28
C ASP A 58 -2.50 24.84 6.83
N LYS A 59 -3.82 24.54 6.74
CA LYS A 59 -4.84 25.54 6.35
C LYS A 59 -5.21 26.51 7.47
N ASN A 60 -5.33 26.03 8.72
CA ASN A 60 -5.85 26.84 9.82
C ASN A 60 -4.76 27.54 10.66
N LYS A 61 -3.47 27.25 10.46
CA LYS A 61 -2.37 27.83 11.26
C LYS A 61 -2.39 29.36 11.35
N LYS A 62 -2.75 30.03 10.25
CA LYS A 62 -2.80 31.51 10.15
C LYS A 62 -4.06 32.10 10.78
N GLU A 63 -5.20 31.42 10.67
CA GLU A 63 -6.51 31.91 11.13
C GLU A 63 -6.82 31.49 12.60
N MET A 64 -6.14 30.47 13.14
CA MET A 64 -6.36 30.00 14.52
C MET A 64 -5.84 30.98 15.57
N ARG A 65 -6.75 31.39 16.47
CA ARG A 65 -6.47 32.11 17.71
C ARG A 65 -5.45 31.34 18.57
N PRO A 66 -4.47 32.01 19.20
CA PRO A 66 -3.55 31.36 20.12
C PRO A 66 -4.32 30.80 21.34
N GLY A 67 -4.10 29.53 21.64
CA GLY A 67 -4.78 28.80 22.72
C GLY A 67 -4.42 27.31 22.73
N PHE A 68 -4.96 26.55 23.69
CA PHE A 68 -4.66 25.13 23.89
C PHE A 68 -4.87 24.27 22.63
N GLY A 69 -5.95 24.53 21.88
CA GLY A 69 -6.23 23.80 20.63
C GLY A 69 -5.18 23.98 19.54
N LYS A 70 -4.60 25.19 19.42
CA LYS A 70 -3.50 25.46 18.48
C LYS A 70 -2.21 24.76 18.89
N PHE A 71 -1.92 24.74 20.19
CA PHE A 71 -0.76 24.03 20.75
C PHE A 71 -0.87 22.52 20.52
N ALA A 72 -2.00 21.91 20.90
CA ALA A 72 -2.25 20.48 20.70
C ALA A 72 -2.13 20.07 19.23
N LEU A 73 -2.74 20.84 18.31
CA LEU A 73 -2.66 20.56 16.87
C LEU A 73 -1.23 20.70 16.32
N SER A 74 -0.45 21.66 16.82
CA SER A 74 0.96 21.83 16.45
C SER A 74 1.81 20.63 16.89
N VAL A 75 1.58 20.11 18.11
CA VAL A 75 2.27 18.92 18.63
C VAL A 75 1.90 17.69 17.80
N LEU A 76 0.61 17.48 17.54
CA LEU A 76 0.13 16.37 16.70
C LEU A 76 0.70 16.44 15.28
N ASN A 77 0.76 17.62 14.68
CA ASN A 77 1.40 17.81 13.37
C ASN A 77 2.90 17.49 13.43
N GLY A 78 3.60 17.88 14.50
CA GLY A 78 5.00 17.52 14.71
C GLY A 78 5.21 16.00 14.75
N ILE A 79 4.39 15.28 15.51
CA ILE A 79 4.42 13.80 15.57
C ILE A 79 4.16 13.20 14.18
N CYS A 80 3.16 13.71 13.45
CA CYS A 80 2.86 13.27 12.09
C CYS A 80 4.05 13.49 11.15
N GLN A 81 4.73 14.64 11.23
CA GLN A 81 5.90 14.92 10.40
C GLN A 81 7.06 13.97 10.70
N VAL A 82 7.32 13.68 11.98
CA VAL A 82 8.34 12.70 12.37
C VAL A 82 8.00 11.32 11.81
N TYR A 83 6.76 10.84 12.02
CA TYR A 83 6.31 9.57 11.47
C TYR A 83 6.51 9.50 9.95
N LEU A 84 6.07 10.51 9.20
CA LEU A 84 6.21 10.53 7.75
C LEU A 84 7.67 10.55 7.30
N THR A 85 8.52 11.31 8.00
CA THR A 85 9.95 11.41 7.71
C THR A 85 10.66 10.08 7.95
N VAL A 86 10.41 9.44 9.09
CA VAL A 86 11.03 8.17 9.45
C VAL A 86 10.55 7.05 8.54
N ILE A 87 9.24 6.93 8.35
CA ILE A 87 8.66 5.81 7.61
C ILE A 87 8.96 5.89 6.11
N ARG A 88 8.90 7.08 5.49
CA ARG A 88 9.25 7.23 4.06
C ARG A 88 10.75 7.30 3.83
N GLY A 89 11.53 7.64 4.86
CA GLY A 89 12.99 7.75 4.82
C GLY A 89 13.73 6.44 5.09
N THR A 90 13.04 5.36 5.46
CA THR A 90 13.67 4.08 5.80
C THR A 90 13.12 2.92 4.94
N PRO A 91 13.94 1.94 4.53
CA PRO A 91 13.48 0.83 3.70
C PRO A 91 12.41 -0.04 4.39
N VAL A 92 11.38 -0.43 3.65
CA VAL A 92 10.27 -1.26 4.17
C VAL A 92 10.73 -2.61 4.71
N VAL A 93 11.75 -3.24 4.09
CA VAL A 93 12.32 -4.50 4.59
C VAL A 93 12.94 -4.35 5.98
N VAL A 94 13.61 -3.22 6.25
CA VAL A 94 14.21 -2.92 7.56
C VAL A 94 13.11 -2.70 8.59
N GLN A 95 12.07 -1.95 8.24
CA GLN A 95 10.90 -1.75 9.10
C GLN A 95 10.21 -3.08 9.43
N LEU A 96 10.04 -3.96 8.44
CA LEU A 96 9.49 -5.30 8.65
C LEU A 96 10.35 -6.12 9.61
N MET A 97 11.67 -6.12 9.44
CA MET A 97 12.59 -6.83 10.32
C MET A 97 12.55 -6.29 11.74
N ILE A 98 12.52 -4.96 11.94
CA ILE A 98 12.38 -4.35 13.27
C ILE A 98 11.04 -4.73 13.90
N MET A 99 9.95 -4.63 13.14
CA MET A 99 8.61 -5.00 13.62
C MET A 99 8.56 -6.46 14.05
N TYR A 100 9.19 -7.36 13.28
CA TYR A 100 9.16 -8.79 13.54
C TYR A 100 10.13 -9.25 14.63
N TYR A 101 11.40 -8.87 14.56
CA TYR A 101 12.43 -9.40 15.45
C TYR A 101 12.58 -8.61 16.76
N ILE A 102 12.08 -7.36 16.82
CA ILE A 102 12.27 -6.49 17.99
C ILE A 102 10.92 -6.19 18.64
N ILE A 103 9.99 -5.57 17.91
CA ILE A 103 8.73 -5.07 18.50
C ILE A 103 7.76 -6.23 18.80
N PHE A 104 7.58 -7.15 17.86
CA PHE A 104 6.68 -8.30 17.97
C PHE A 104 7.44 -9.62 18.06
N ALA A 105 8.63 -9.62 18.68
CA ALA A 105 9.50 -10.79 18.80
C ALA A 105 8.82 -12.03 19.42
N SER A 106 7.86 -11.80 20.33
CA SER A 106 7.08 -12.86 20.99
C SER A 106 5.84 -13.30 20.20
N SER A 107 5.52 -12.64 19.09
CA SER A 107 4.34 -12.96 18.29
C SER A 107 4.58 -14.17 17.39
N ASN A 108 3.68 -15.16 17.49
CA ASN A 108 3.67 -16.29 16.58
C ASN A 108 2.89 -16.01 15.27
N ASN A 109 2.20 -14.86 15.19
CA ASN A 109 1.37 -14.52 14.04
C ASN A 109 2.15 -13.65 13.03
N LYS A 110 2.92 -14.31 12.16
CA LYS A 110 3.73 -13.65 11.12
C LYS A 110 2.91 -12.80 10.16
N VAL A 111 1.70 -13.25 9.82
CA VAL A 111 0.79 -12.51 8.91
C VAL A 111 0.35 -11.21 9.55
N LEU A 112 -0.04 -11.22 10.82
CA LEU A 112 -0.42 -10.02 11.55
C LEU A 112 0.74 -9.02 11.62
N VAL A 113 1.94 -9.49 11.96
CA VAL A 113 3.12 -8.62 12.04
C VAL A 113 3.45 -8.00 10.67
N ALA A 114 3.37 -8.78 9.60
CA ALA A 114 3.53 -8.27 8.24
C ALA A 114 2.45 -7.22 7.89
N VAL A 115 1.18 -7.50 8.20
CA VAL A 115 0.07 -6.54 8.00
C VAL A 115 0.32 -5.23 8.74
N LEU A 116 0.79 -5.29 9.99
CA LEU A 116 1.12 -4.10 10.77
C LEU A 116 2.31 -3.34 10.17
N ALA A 117 3.40 -4.04 9.83
CA ALA A 117 4.58 -3.41 9.25
C ALA A 117 4.27 -2.74 7.90
N PHE A 118 3.67 -3.47 6.97
CA PHE A 118 3.30 -2.96 5.65
C PHE A 118 2.19 -1.91 5.72
N GLY A 119 1.22 -2.05 6.64
CA GLY A 119 0.15 -1.07 6.80
C GLY A 119 0.62 0.24 7.44
N ILE A 120 1.55 0.17 8.41
CA ILE A 120 2.21 1.35 8.96
C ILE A 120 3.08 2.02 7.89
N ASN A 121 3.76 1.24 7.04
CA ASN A 121 4.53 1.79 5.93
C ASN A 121 3.62 2.50 4.91
N SER A 122 2.64 1.78 4.36
CA SER A 122 1.67 2.32 3.40
C SER A 122 0.89 3.51 3.95
N GLY A 123 0.60 3.55 5.26
CA GLY A 123 -0.05 4.68 5.91
C GLY A 123 0.65 6.03 5.71
N ALA A 124 1.98 6.03 5.61
CA ALA A 124 2.74 7.25 5.35
C ALA A 124 2.60 7.73 3.89
N TYR A 125 2.57 6.79 2.94
CA TYR A 125 2.35 7.08 1.52
C TYR A 125 0.90 7.53 1.27
N VAL A 126 -0.06 6.82 1.86
CA VAL A 126 -1.49 7.17 1.80
C VAL A 126 -1.76 8.55 2.42
N ALA A 127 -1.09 8.90 3.51
CA ALA A 127 -1.22 10.24 4.11
C ALA A 127 -0.89 11.36 3.11
N GLU A 128 0.18 11.18 2.33
CA GLU A 128 0.58 12.16 1.32
C GLU A 128 -0.32 12.15 0.09
N ILE A 129 -0.80 10.97 -0.33
CA ILE A 129 -1.78 10.84 -1.41
C ILE A 129 -3.06 11.61 -1.04
N VAL A 130 -3.62 11.37 0.14
CA VAL A 130 -4.85 12.03 0.61
C VAL A 130 -4.62 13.53 0.77
N ARG A 131 -3.51 13.95 1.41
CA ARG A 131 -3.16 15.36 1.57
C ARG A 131 -3.03 16.07 0.22
N SER A 132 -2.33 15.45 -0.73
CA SER A 132 -2.14 16.00 -2.09
C SER A 132 -3.46 16.10 -2.84
N GLY A 133 -4.34 15.12 -2.71
CA GLY A 133 -5.69 15.18 -3.30
C GLY A 133 -6.57 16.26 -2.70
N ILE A 134 -6.43 16.60 -1.41
CA ILE A 134 -7.12 17.75 -0.79
C ILE A 134 -6.50 19.08 -1.26
N MET A 135 -5.18 19.14 -1.42
CA MET A 135 -4.48 20.35 -1.89
C MET A 135 -4.66 20.58 -3.40
N SER A 136 -5.01 19.56 -4.18
CA SER A 136 -5.22 19.70 -5.63
C SER A 136 -6.56 20.34 -5.99
N VAL A 137 -7.48 20.50 -5.03
CA VAL A 137 -8.75 21.19 -5.25
C VAL A 137 -8.50 22.69 -5.26
N ASP A 138 -8.98 23.36 -6.30
CA ASP A 138 -8.77 24.80 -6.54
C ASP A 138 -9.19 25.66 -5.35
N GLY A 139 -8.39 26.68 -5.03
CA GLY A 139 -8.65 27.61 -3.93
C GLY A 139 -9.96 28.37 -4.08
N GLY A 140 -10.37 28.66 -5.31
CA GLY A 140 -11.65 29.28 -5.63
C GLY A 140 -12.86 28.45 -5.22
N GLN A 141 -12.75 27.12 -5.11
CA GLN A 141 -13.81 26.27 -4.54
C GLN A 141 -13.99 26.52 -3.04
N PHE A 142 -12.90 26.80 -2.32
CA PHE A 142 -12.97 27.21 -0.92
C PHE A 142 -13.60 28.59 -0.77
N GLU A 143 -13.23 29.53 -1.63
CA GLU A 143 -13.78 30.90 -1.64
C GLU A 143 -15.26 30.91 -2.02
N ALA A 144 -15.67 30.15 -3.03
CA ALA A 144 -17.06 29.99 -3.43
C ALA A 144 -17.92 29.42 -2.29
N GLY A 145 -17.42 28.40 -1.58
CA GLY A 145 -18.10 27.87 -0.39
C GLY A 145 -18.31 28.93 0.69
N ARG A 146 -17.26 29.71 1.01
CA ARG A 146 -17.38 30.82 1.97
C ARG A 146 -18.37 31.90 1.49
N SER A 147 -18.38 32.24 0.20
CA SER A 147 -19.30 33.22 -0.39
C SER A 147 -20.76 32.76 -0.35
N LEU A 148 -21.01 31.45 -0.36
CA LEU A 148 -22.34 30.85 -0.15
C LEU A 148 -22.74 30.72 1.33
N GLY A 149 -21.92 31.24 2.26
CA GLY A 149 -22.18 31.19 3.69
C GLY A 149 -21.80 29.86 4.36
N PHE A 150 -21.10 28.95 3.67
CA PHE A 150 -20.64 27.71 4.29
C PHE A 150 -19.49 27.97 5.27
N ASN A 151 -19.59 27.33 6.44
CA ASN A 151 -18.45 27.22 7.35
C ASN A 151 -17.42 26.21 6.81
N TYR A 152 -16.21 26.21 7.36
CA TYR A 152 -15.11 25.35 6.90
C TYR A 152 -15.50 23.86 6.81
N PHE A 153 -16.26 23.35 7.78
CA PHE A 153 -16.69 21.96 7.80
C PHE A 153 -17.69 21.66 6.67
N GLN A 154 -18.64 22.56 6.42
CA GLN A 154 -19.60 22.44 5.31
C GLN A 154 -18.87 22.50 3.96
N THR A 155 -17.96 23.46 3.77
CA THR A 155 -17.13 23.56 2.56
C THR A 155 -16.30 22.29 2.35
N MET A 156 -15.67 21.77 3.40
CA MET A 156 -14.89 20.53 3.32
C MET A 156 -15.77 19.34 2.95
N ARG A 157 -16.90 19.14 3.64
CA ARG A 157 -17.77 17.97 3.45
C ARG A 157 -18.51 17.97 2.11
N TYR A 158 -19.02 19.12 1.69
CA TYR A 158 -19.93 19.20 0.53
C TYR A 158 -19.23 19.58 -0.77
N ILE A 159 -18.10 20.29 -0.72
CA ILE A 159 -17.43 20.80 -1.92
C ILE A 159 -16.09 20.07 -2.12
N ILE A 160 -15.22 20.10 -1.11
CA ILE A 160 -13.82 19.72 -1.28
C ILE A 160 -13.61 18.21 -1.23
N VAL A 161 -14.10 17.51 -0.20
CA VAL A 161 -13.92 16.07 -0.03
C VAL A 161 -14.47 15.26 -1.22
N PRO A 162 -15.67 15.56 -1.77
CA PRO A 162 -16.17 14.85 -2.94
C PRO A 162 -15.26 15.00 -4.16
N GLN A 163 -14.68 16.18 -4.38
CA GLN A 163 -13.74 16.44 -5.47
C GLN A 163 -12.39 15.75 -5.23
N ALA A 164 -11.82 15.92 -4.03
CA ALA A 164 -10.57 15.29 -3.62
C ALA A 164 -10.65 13.76 -3.72
N PHE A 165 -11.78 13.15 -3.35
CA PHE A 165 -12.00 11.71 -3.44
C PHE A 165 -11.79 11.16 -4.85
N LYS A 166 -12.25 11.88 -5.89
CA LYS A 166 -12.06 11.48 -7.29
C LYS A 166 -10.58 11.45 -7.70
N ASN A 167 -9.76 12.32 -7.12
CA ASN A 167 -8.31 12.38 -7.37
C ASN A 167 -7.54 11.36 -6.53
N VAL A 168 -7.99 11.13 -5.29
CA VAL A 168 -7.33 10.24 -4.33
C VAL A 168 -7.56 8.77 -4.69
N LEU A 169 -8.77 8.40 -5.10
CA LEU A 169 -9.14 6.99 -5.26
C LEU A 169 -8.27 6.23 -6.30
N PRO A 170 -7.96 6.78 -7.50
CA PRO A 170 -7.02 6.13 -8.42
C PRO A 170 -5.62 5.99 -7.84
N ALA A 171 -5.13 7.00 -7.10
CA ALA A 171 -3.83 6.96 -6.47
C ALA A 171 -3.76 5.90 -5.34
N LEU A 172 -4.81 5.73 -4.54
CA LEU A 172 -4.90 4.66 -3.54
C LEU A 172 -4.91 3.27 -4.19
N ALA A 173 -5.57 3.12 -5.34
CA ALA A 173 -5.59 1.85 -6.06
C ALA A 173 -4.22 1.52 -6.68
N ASN A 174 -3.47 2.54 -7.13
CA ASN A 174 -2.08 2.37 -7.55
C ASN A 174 -1.17 2.02 -6.37
N GLU A 175 -1.38 2.65 -5.21
CA GLU A 175 -0.66 2.32 -3.97
C GLU A 175 -0.87 0.85 -3.57
N PHE A 176 -2.08 0.31 -3.72
CA PHE A 176 -2.33 -1.13 -3.51
C PHE A 176 -1.45 -2.03 -4.41
N ILE A 177 -1.27 -1.65 -5.68
CA ILE A 177 -0.43 -2.41 -6.64
C ILE A 177 1.06 -2.30 -6.25
N VAL A 178 1.50 -1.14 -5.76
CA VAL A 178 2.85 -0.96 -5.22
C VAL A 178 3.05 -1.86 -4.00
N LEU A 179 2.15 -1.77 -3.02
CA LEU A 179 2.20 -2.55 -1.79
C LEU A 179 2.22 -4.06 -2.06
N LEU A 180 1.44 -4.52 -3.05
CA LEU A 180 1.42 -5.93 -3.46
C LEU A 180 2.83 -6.41 -3.83
N LYS A 181 3.58 -5.61 -4.60
CA LYS A 181 4.97 -5.93 -4.96
C LYS A 181 5.89 -5.82 -3.76
N GLU A 182 5.69 -4.85 -2.88
CA GLU A 182 6.52 -4.67 -1.69
C GLU A 182 6.40 -5.83 -0.69
N THR A 183 5.25 -6.53 -0.65
CA THR A 183 5.12 -7.73 0.19
C THR A 183 6.10 -8.85 -0.17
N SER A 184 6.75 -8.79 -1.34
CA SER A 184 7.78 -9.74 -1.79
C SER A 184 8.98 -9.86 -0.84
N VAL A 185 9.21 -8.87 0.03
CA VAL A 185 10.27 -8.91 1.05
C VAL A 185 9.84 -9.66 2.33
N ALA A 186 8.62 -10.16 2.42
CA ALA A 186 8.14 -10.85 3.61
C ALA A 186 8.88 -12.18 3.87
N GLY A 187 9.52 -12.75 2.85
CA GLY A 187 10.39 -13.92 2.98
C GLY A 187 11.56 -13.74 3.97
N TYR A 188 11.99 -12.51 4.26
CA TYR A 188 13.06 -12.21 5.22
C TYR A 188 12.68 -12.54 6.67
N VAL A 189 11.38 -12.51 7.00
CA VAL A 189 10.85 -12.89 8.32
C VAL A 189 10.25 -14.30 8.30
N ALA A 190 10.65 -15.11 7.33
CA ALA A 190 10.15 -16.46 7.10
C ALA A 190 8.61 -16.54 6.98
N LEU A 191 7.98 -15.48 6.45
CA LEU A 191 6.60 -15.56 5.96
C LEU A 191 6.63 -16.20 4.58
N GLN A 192 5.76 -17.17 4.35
CA GLN A 192 5.66 -17.87 3.06
C GLN A 192 4.74 -17.08 2.12
N ASP A 193 5.25 -15.95 1.61
CA ASP A 193 4.62 -15.20 0.53
C ASP A 193 4.95 -15.82 -0.84
N LEU A 194 4.43 -15.23 -1.92
CA LEU A 194 4.67 -15.72 -3.28
C LEU A 194 6.16 -15.79 -3.64
N THR A 195 6.98 -14.82 -3.20
CA THR A 195 8.42 -14.85 -3.46
C THR A 195 9.09 -15.98 -2.67
N LYS A 196 8.73 -16.13 -1.39
CA LYS A 196 9.27 -17.21 -0.56
C LYS A 196 8.88 -18.60 -1.08
N ALA A 197 7.72 -18.74 -1.72
CA ALA A 197 7.29 -19.99 -2.33
C ALA A 197 8.28 -20.50 -3.39
N GLY A 198 8.72 -19.65 -4.32
CA GLY A 198 9.71 -20.09 -5.31
C GLY A 198 11.13 -20.19 -4.76
N ASP A 199 11.47 -19.46 -3.69
CA ASP A 199 12.70 -19.72 -2.93
C ASP A 199 12.70 -21.13 -2.33
N ILE A 200 11.57 -21.60 -1.78
CA ILE A 200 11.41 -22.96 -1.25
C ILE A 200 11.54 -24.00 -2.36
N ILE A 201 10.94 -23.75 -3.53
CA ILE A 201 11.06 -24.64 -4.69
C ILE A 201 12.53 -24.71 -5.12
N ARG A 202 13.17 -23.56 -5.35
CA ARG A 202 14.58 -23.45 -5.74
C ARG A 202 15.50 -24.17 -4.75
N SER A 203 15.27 -24.02 -3.44
CA SER A 203 16.12 -24.66 -2.42
C SER A 203 15.97 -26.18 -2.38
N ARG A 204 14.88 -26.73 -2.92
CA ARG A 204 14.64 -28.18 -2.98
C ARG A 204 15.06 -28.80 -4.31
N THR A 205 14.92 -28.07 -5.41
CA THR A 205 15.21 -28.57 -6.77
C THR A 205 16.58 -28.16 -7.27
N PHE A 206 17.25 -27.22 -6.59
CA PHE A 206 18.49 -26.58 -7.03
C PHE A 206 18.38 -25.96 -8.44
N SER A 207 17.16 -25.70 -8.90
CA SER A 207 16.86 -25.14 -10.22
C SER A 207 16.28 -23.73 -10.05
N PRO A 208 17.07 -22.67 -10.30
CA PRO A 208 16.61 -21.30 -10.07
C PRO A 208 15.75 -20.74 -11.21
N PHE A 209 15.97 -21.18 -12.45
CA PHE A 209 15.42 -20.53 -13.64
C PHE A 209 13.88 -20.55 -13.67
N LEU A 210 13.27 -21.74 -13.69
CA LEU A 210 11.82 -21.85 -13.78
C LEU A 210 11.07 -21.28 -12.55
N PRO A 211 11.48 -21.53 -11.30
CA PRO A 211 10.78 -20.95 -10.14
C PRO A 211 10.79 -19.42 -10.13
N LEU A 212 11.91 -18.78 -10.47
CA LEU A 212 12.01 -17.32 -10.49
C LEU A 212 11.21 -16.70 -11.65
N ILE A 213 11.30 -17.29 -12.85
CA ILE A 213 10.48 -16.84 -13.99
C ILE A 213 8.99 -17.06 -13.72
N GLY A 214 8.62 -18.18 -13.11
CA GLY A 214 7.25 -18.47 -12.70
C GLY A 214 6.70 -17.44 -11.72
N ILE A 215 7.43 -17.12 -10.65
CA ILE A 215 7.04 -16.05 -9.71
C ILE A 215 6.90 -14.71 -10.43
N ALA A 216 7.88 -14.34 -11.25
CA ALA A 216 7.88 -13.05 -11.96
C ALA A 216 6.67 -12.91 -12.89
N LEU A 217 6.32 -13.98 -13.63
CA LEU A 217 5.13 -14.01 -14.48
C LEU A 217 3.84 -13.90 -13.67
N ILE A 218 3.75 -14.56 -12.52
CA ILE A 218 2.56 -14.46 -11.65
C ILE A 218 2.39 -13.04 -11.11
N TYR A 219 3.47 -12.40 -10.63
CA TYR A 219 3.43 -10.99 -10.25
C TYR A 219 3.02 -10.09 -11.42
N LEU A 220 3.57 -10.32 -12.62
CA LEU A 220 3.23 -9.55 -13.81
C LEU A 220 1.74 -9.68 -14.15
N VAL A 221 1.20 -10.89 -14.17
CA VAL A 221 -0.23 -11.14 -14.44
C VAL A 221 -1.11 -10.46 -13.40
N MET A 222 -0.76 -10.54 -12.11
CA MET A 222 -1.49 -9.83 -11.06
C MET A 222 -1.46 -8.32 -11.27
N VAL A 223 -0.28 -7.74 -11.51
CA VAL A 223 -0.11 -6.30 -11.71
C VAL A 223 -0.89 -5.83 -12.94
N MET A 224 -0.82 -6.56 -14.06
CA MET A 224 -1.60 -6.23 -15.27
C MET A 224 -3.10 -6.29 -15.00
N PHE A 225 -3.57 -7.32 -14.28
CA PHE A 225 -4.97 -7.46 -13.91
C PHE A 225 -5.46 -6.29 -13.03
N PHE A 226 -4.74 -5.96 -11.96
CA PHE A 226 -5.13 -4.85 -11.09
C PHE A 226 -5.01 -3.50 -11.79
N THR A 227 -3.97 -3.29 -12.61
CA THR A 227 -3.81 -2.07 -13.42
C THR A 227 -4.99 -1.89 -14.38
N TRP A 228 -5.45 -2.97 -15.01
CA TRP A 228 -6.64 -2.94 -15.85
C TRP A 228 -7.91 -2.55 -15.06
N LEU A 229 -8.08 -3.07 -13.83
CA LEU A 229 -9.17 -2.67 -12.94
C LEU A 229 -9.10 -1.18 -12.57
N VAL A 230 -7.90 -0.66 -12.27
CA VAL A 230 -7.68 0.77 -12.01
C VAL A 230 -8.04 1.62 -13.23
N GLY A 231 -7.63 1.22 -14.43
CA GLY A 231 -8.01 1.91 -15.66
C GLY A 231 -9.53 1.95 -15.90
N LYS A 232 -10.26 0.89 -15.51
CA LYS A 232 -11.72 0.87 -15.55
C LYS A 232 -12.34 1.82 -14.52
N LEU A 233 -11.76 1.91 -13.32
CA LEU A 233 -12.17 2.83 -12.28
C LEU A 233 -11.99 4.29 -12.70
N GLU A 234 -10.81 4.65 -13.24
CA GLU A 234 -10.52 6.00 -13.75
C GLU A 234 -11.48 6.44 -14.86
N ARG A 235 -11.76 5.55 -15.82
CA ARG A 235 -12.73 5.83 -16.89
C ARG A 235 -14.13 6.12 -16.35
N ARG A 236 -14.57 5.38 -15.31
CA ARG A 236 -15.87 5.63 -14.67
C ARG A 236 -15.91 6.96 -13.93
N LEU A 237 -14.84 7.31 -13.21
CA LEU A 237 -14.75 8.59 -12.49
C LEU A 237 -14.82 9.79 -13.44
N ARG A 238 -14.12 9.73 -14.58
CA ARG A 238 -14.16 10.80 -15.60
C ARG A 238 -15.52 10.94 -16.27
N ASN A 239 -16.23 9.84 -16.51
CA ASN A 239 -17.57 9.89 -17.11
C ASN A 239 -18.61 10.53 -16.17
N SER A 240 -18.35 10.58 -14.85
CA SER A 240 -19.20 11.27 -13.88
C SER A 240 -19.00 12.80 -13.89
N GLU A 241 -18.13 13.35 -14.74
CA GLU A 241 -17.87 14.80 -14.89
C GLU A 241 -18.60 15.43 -16.09
N ARG A 242 -19.19 14.60 -16.96
CA ARG A 242 -20.03 15.02 -18.10
C ARG A 242 -21.49 14.92 -17.73
#